data_AF-A0A378Y977-F1
#
_entry.id   AF-A0A378Y977-F1
#
_cell.length_a   1.000
_cell.length_b   1.000
_cell.length_c   1.000
_cell.angle_alpha   90.00
_cell.angle_beta   90.00
_cell.angle_gamma   90.00
#
_symmetry.space_group_name_H-M   'P 1'
#
loop_
_entity.id
_entity.type
_entity.pdbx_description
1 polymer ?
#
loop_
_entity_poly.entity_id
_entity_poly.type
_entity_poly.pdbx_seq_one_letter_code
_entity_poly.pdbx_strand_id
1 'polypeptide(L)'
;MALRLRDGLRSGDVFVPGSRRYADPAAYLLTPQQWEPQRDEFCRLVDKPADPAAALAALTDEWHGAVGELALAQLGPTGYRPLRVRDTSSDLDPMLMPSLINGL
;
A
#
# COMPACT_ATOMS: atom_id res chain seq x y z
N MET A 1 -15.44 -17.64 -15.77
CA MET A 1 -14.12 -18.27 -15.52
C MET A 1 -12.97 -17.48 -16.14
N ALA A 2 -13.04 -17.06 -17.42
CA ALA A 2 -11.99 -16.28 -18.10
C ALA A 2 -11.64 -14.92 -17.45
N LEU A 3 -12.61 -14.24 -16.81
CA LEU A 3 -12.35 -12.99 -16.07
C LEU A 3 -11.38 -13.21 -14.89
N ARG A 4 -11.56 -14.30 -14.11
CA ARG A 4 -10.71 -14.59 -12.96
C ARG A 4 -9.25 -14.87 -13.35
N LEU A 5 -9.03 -15.52 -14.49
CA LEU A 5 -7.68 -15.73 -15.02
C LEU A 5 -7.05 -14.41 -15.47
N ARG A 6 -7.81 -13.55 -16.15
CA ARG A 6 -7.31 -12.25 -16.60
C ARG A 6 -6.91 -11.35 -15.41
N ASP A 7 -7.72 -11.37 -14.37
CA ASP A 7 -7.46 -10.59 -13.16
C ASP A 7 -6.24 -11.14 -12.42
N GLY A 8 -6.11 -12.46 -12.27
CA GLY A 8 -4.94 -13.11 -11.67
C GLY A 8 -3.62 -12.86 -12.42
N LEU A 9 -3.65 -12.83 -13.75
CA LEU A 9 -2.47 -12.47 -14.56
C LEU A 9 -2.08 -10.99 -14.45
N ARG A 10 -3.04 -10.11 -14.12
CA ARG A 10 -2.81 -8.68 -13.92
C ARG A 10 -2.36 -8.34 -12.52
N SER A 11 -2.91 -9.01 -11.50
CA SER A 11 -2.51 -8.83 -10.10
C SER A 11 -1.15 -9.47 -9.81
N GLY A 12 -0.74 -10.46 -10.62
CA GLY A 12 0.48 -11.23 -10.39
C GLY A 12 0.26 -12.43 -9.48
N ASP A 13 -1.00 -12.87 -9.29
CA ASP A 13 -1.31 -14.09 -8.55
C ASP A 13 -1.14 -15.37 -9.41
N VAL A 14 -1.06 -15.22 -10.73
CA VAL A 14 -0.88 -16.31 -11.69
C VAL A 14 0.32 -16.03 -12.59
N PHE A 15 1.19 -17.03 -12.74
CA PHE A 15 2.36 -16.98 -13.62
C PHE A 15 2.28 -18.04 -14.73
N VAL A 16 2.82 -17.72 -15.90
CA VAL A 16 2.83 -18.58 -17.09
C VAL A 16 4.27 -18.88 -17.50
N PRO A 17 4.73 -20.14 -17.37
CA PRO A 17 6.07 -20.55 -17.83
C PRO A 17 6.30 -20.22 -19.30
N GLY A 18 7.47 -19.68 -19.64
CA GLY A 18 7.83 -19.28 -21.00
C GLY A 18 7.21 -17.96 -21.49
N SER A 19 6.27 -17.36 -20.75
CA SER A 19 5.77 -16.01 -21.06
C SER A 19 6.72 -14.95 -20.55
N ARG A 20 7.11 -13.99 -21.41
CA ARG A 20 7.88 -12.81 -20.93
C ARG A 20 7.04 -11.86 -20.08
N ARG A 21 5.76 -11.65 -20.42
CA ARG A 21 4.88 -10.66 -19.75
C ARG A 21 4.32 -11.17 -18.43
N TYR A 22 4.09 -12.48 -18.34
CA TYR A 22 3.47 -13.13 -17.17
C TYR A 22 4.39 -14.17 -16.55
N ALA A 23 5.72 -14.00 -16.70
CA ALA A 23 6.68 -14.83 -15.98
C ALA A 23 6.56 -14.57 -14.48
N ASP A 24 6.92 -15.57 -13.69
CA ASP A 24 7.15 -15.39 -12.26
C ASP A 24 8.35 -14.43 -12.06
N PRO A 25 8.14 -13.23 -11.49
CA PRO A 25 9.23 -12.30 -11.22
C PRO A 25 10.17 -12.84 -10.13
N ALA A 26 9.68 -13.67 -9.21
CA ALA A 26 10.50 -14.26 -8.14
C ALA A 26 11.59 -15.19 -8.70
N ALA A 27 11.38 -15.76 -9.89
CA ALA A 27 12.38 -16.59 -10.58
C ALA A 27 13.64 -15.81 -11.00
N TYR A 28 13.60 -14.47 -11.01
CA TYR A 28 14.74 -13.60 -11.33
C TYR A 28 15.40 -12.99 -10.09
N LEU A 29 14.87 -13.25 -8.89
CA LEU A 29 15.42 -12.72 -7.65
C LEU A 29 16.66 -13.52 -7.23
N LEU A 30 17.61 -12.83 -6.61
CA LEU A 30 18.72 -13.47 -5.94
C LEU A 30 18.20 -14.30 -4.76
N THR A 31 18.73 -15.51 -4.59
CA THR A 31 18.49 -16.26 -3.36
C THR A 31 19.18 -15.55 -2.17
N PRO A 32 18.76 -15.81 -0.93
CA PRO A 32 19.41 -15.22 0.24
C PRO A 32 20.93 -15.46 0.26
N GLN A 33 21.37 -16.65 -0.14
CA GLN A 33 22.79 -17.01 -0.21
C GLN A 33 23.55 -16.26 -1.32
N GLN A 34 22.90 -15.99 -2.45
CA GLN A 34 23.47 -15.18 -3.52
C GLN A 34 23.51 -13.69 -3.18
N TRP A 35 22.54 -13.23 -2.39
CA TRP A 35 22.39 -11.83 -1.99
C TRP A 35 23.39 -11.39 -0.93
N GLU A 36 23.62 -12.21 0.11
CA GLU A 36 24.45 -11.85 1.26
C GLU A 36 25.81 -11.21 0.90
N PRO A 37 26.61 -11.75 -0.05
CA PRO A 37 27.90 -11.12 -0.40
C PRO A 37 27.77 -9.78 -1.15
N GLN A 38 26.62 -9.47 -1.73
CA GLN A 38 26.37 -8.25 -2.52
C GLN A 38 25.73 -7.13 -1.68
N ARG A 39 25.17 -7.47 -0.50
CA ARG A 39 24.37 -6.55 0.31
C ARG A 39 25.12 -5.28 0.67
N ASP A 40 26.36 -5.39 1.13
CA ASP A 40 27.14 -4.23 1.59
C ASP A 40 27.50 -3.27 0.46
N GLU A 41 27.74 -3.79 -0.74
CA GLU A 41 27.96 -2.95 -1.93
C GLU A 41 26.68 -2.27 -2.38
N PHE A 42 25.56 -2.99 -2.40
CA PHE A 42 24.28 -2.41 -2.72
C PHE A 42 23.88 -1.31 -1.73
N CYS A 43 24.00 -1.55 -0.41
CA CYS A 43 23.73 -0.54 0.61
C CYS A 43 24.55 0.74 0.40
N ARG A 44 25.84 0.60 0.06
CA ARG A 44 26.68 1.75 -0.31
C ARG A 44 26.20 2.45 -1.58
N LEU A 45 25.80 1.70 -2.61
CA LEU A 45 25.32 2.25 -3.88
C LEU A 45 24.03 3.06 -3.71
N VAL A 46 23.10 2.59 -2.86
CA VAL A 46 21.82 3.26 -2.60
C VAL A 46 21.88 4.25 -1.44
N ASP A 47 23.07 4.50 -0.89
CA ASP A 47 23.29 5.35 0.29
C ASP A 47 22.37 5.00 1.46
N LYS A 48 22.30 3.70 1.79
CA LYS A 48 21.55 3.17 2.93
C LYS A 48 22.47 2.50 3.94
N PRO A 49 22.12 2.51 5.24
CA PRO A 49 22.86 1.79 6.26
C PRO A 49 22.87 0.28 5.96
N ALA A 50 24.04 -0.36 6.10
CA ALA A 50 24.15 -1.82 6.01
C ALA A 50 23.61 -2.52 7.27
N ASP A 51 23.60 -1.83 8.42
CA ASP A 51 22.95 -2.31 9.63
C ASP A 51 21.41 -2.19 9.50
N PRO A 52 20.67 -3.31 9.52
CA PRO A 52 19.22 -3.28 9.38
C PRO A 52 18.52 -2.54 10.52
N ALA A 53 19.06 -2.58 11.75
CA ALA A 53 18.47 -1.88 12.88
C ALA A 53 18.56 -0.36 12.71
N ALA A 54 19.74 0.13 12.33
CA ALA A 54 19.95 1.53 11.99
C ALA A 54 19.06 1.99 10.81
N ALA A 55 18.95 1.18 9.76
CA ALA A 55 18.09 1.50 8.61
C ALA A 55 16.61 1.61 8.99
N LEU A 56 16.11 0.69 9.82
CA LEU A 56 14.73 0.70 10.33
C LEU A 56 14.45 1.92 11.21
N ALA A 57 15.38 2.27 12.10
CA ALA A 57 15.25 3.46 12.94
C ALA A 57 15.15 4.73 12.09
N ALA A 58 16.07 4.90 11.13
CA ALA A 58 16.06 6.06 10.23
C ALA A 58 14.77 6.18 9.42
N LEU A 59 14.26 5.07 8.89
CA LEU A 59 12.99 5.06 8.14
C LEU A 59 11.80 5.38 9.04
N THR A 60 11.83 4.92 10.29
CA THR A 60 10.78 5.20 11.27
C THR A 60 10.76 6.67 11.62
N ASP A 61 11.92 7.30 11.83
CA ASP A 61 12.03 8.73 12.09
C ASP A 61 11.55 9.56 10.89
N GLU A 62 11.98 9.20 9.67
CA GLU A 62 11.54 9.83 8.42
C GLU A 62 10.01 9.76 8.28
N TRP A 63 9.43 8.59 8.53
CA TRP A 63 7.99 8.38 8.48
C TRP A 63 7.24 9.26 9.48
N HIS A 64 7.67 9.28 10.75
CA HIS A 64 7.04 10.11 11.77
C HIS A 64 7.15 11.61 11.46
N GLY A 65 8.30 12.04 10.91
CA GLY A 65 8.48 13.40 10.42
C GLY A 65 7.47 13.75 9.31
N ALA A 66 7.42 12.95 8.25
CA ALA A 66 6.52 13.19 7.10
C ALA A 66 5.03 13.15 7.50
N VAL A 67 4.64 12.19 8.34
CA VAL A 67 3.27 12.11 8.86
C VAL A 67 2.95 13.30 9.76
N GLY A 68 3.90 13.75 10.58
CA GLY A 68 3.77 14.93 11.43
C GLY A 68 3.59 16.21 10.61
N GLU A 69 4.41 16.42 9.58
CA GLU A 69 4.28 17.54 8.66
C GLU A 69 2.93 17.56 7.93
N LEU A 70 2.50 16.40 7.43
CA LEU A 70 1.18 16.27 6.82
C LEU A 70 0.06 16.58 7.83
N ALA A 71 0.17 16.08 9.05
CA ALA A 71 -0.81 16.34 10.10
C ALA A 71 -0.91 17.84 10.39
N LEU A 72 0.23 18.53 10.52
CA LEU A 72 0.28 19.98 10.72
C LEU A 72 -0.31 20.75 9.53
N ALA A 73 0.04 20.38 8.30
CA ALA A 73 -0.48 21.03 7.09
C ALA A 73 -2.01 20.91 6.96
N GLN A 74 -2.60 19.89 7.57
CA GLN A 74 -4.05 19.66 7.58
C GLN A 74 -4.77 20.44 8.69
N LEU A 75 -4.05 21.01 9.66
CA LEU A 75 -4.62 21.90 10.65
C LEU A 75 -4.88 23.26 9.99
N GLY A 76 -6.13 23.73 10.06
CA GLY A 76 -6.48 25.06 9.59
C GLY A 76 -5.88 26.16 10.50
N PRO A 77 -6.18 27.46 10.23
CA PRO A 77 -5.65 28.58 11.01
C PRO A 77 -6.01 28.55 12.51
N THR A 78 -6.96 27.71 12.91
CA THR A 78 -7.36 27.49 14.32
C THR A 78 -6.54 26.38 15.02
N GLY A 79 -5.62 25.72 14.32
CA GLY A 79 -4.90 24.55 14.85
C GLY A 79 -5.75 23.28 14.91
N TYR A 80 -6.95 23.30 14.33
CA TYR A 80 -7.84 22.14 14.21
C TYR A 80 -8.14 21.87 12.74
N ARG A 81 -8.21 20.59 12.34
CA ARG A 81 -8.70 20.18 11.02
C ARG A 81 -10.23 20.10 11.07
N PRO A 82 -10.98 20.91 10.30
CA PRO A 82 -12.41 20.70 10.15
C PRO A 82 -12.63 19.34 9.48
N LEU A 83 -13.06 18.34 10.24
CA LEU A 83 -13.47 17.05 9.69
C LEU A 83 -14.68 17.30 8.80
N ARG A 84 -14.50 17.23 7.48
CA ARG A 84 -15.63 17.04 6.58
C ARG A 84 -16.08 15.59 6.71
N VAL A 85 -17.04 15.35 7.59
CA VAL A 85 -17.81 14.11 7.56
C VAL A 85 -18.50 14.10 6.21
N ARG A 86 -18.14 13.13 5.35
CA ARG A 86 -18.89 12.88 4.14
C ARG A 86 -20.21 12.27 4.59
N ASP A 87 -21.29 13.03 4.53
CA ASP A 87 -22.62 12.49 4.78
C ASP A 87 -22.91 11.43 3.71
N THR A 88 -22.74 10.16 4.06
CA THR A 88 -23.21 9.02 3.25
C THR A 88 -24.73 8.91 3.25
N SER A 89 -25.44 9.78 3.97
CA SER A 89 -26.90 9.86 3.96
C SER A 89 -27.46 10.54 2.71
N SER A 90 -26.67 11.31 1.97
CA SER A 90 -27.16 12.00 0.75
C SER A 90 -27.15 11.10 -0.49
N ASP A 91 -26.57 9.90 -0.43
CA ASP A 91 -26.60 8.90 -1.50
C ASP A 91 -27.68 7.83 -1.28
N LEU A 92 -28.65 8.08 -0.40
CA LEU A 92 -29.92 7.35 -0.44
C LEU A 92 -30.77 7.96 -1.56
N ASP A 93 -30.57 7.43 -2.76
CA ASP A 93 -31.52 7.56 -3.87
C ASP A 93 -32.94 7.30 -3.34
N PRO A 94 -33.92 8.21 -3.50
CA PRO A 94 -35.25 8.08 -2.93
C PRO A 94 -36.08 6.86 -3.42
N MET A 95 -35.47 5.89 -4.11
CA MET A 95 -36.15 4.78 -4.77
C MET A 95 -35.88 3.39 -4.18
N LEU A 96 -35.54 3.29 -2.89
CA LEU A 96 -35.49 2.00 -2.18
C LEU A 96 -36.04 2.11 -0.75
N MET A 97 -37.34 2.34 -0.64
CA MET A 97 -38.13 1.88 0.50
C MET A 97 -38.81 0.56 0.11
N PRO A 98 -38.36 -0.61 0.58
CA PRO A 98 -39.26 -1.71 0.84
C PRO A 98 -39.90 -1.46 2.20
N SER A 99 -41.20 -1.20 2.15
CA SER A 99 -42.14 -1.26 3.26
C SER A 99 -41.96 -2.52 4.12
N LEU A 100 -42.44 -2.43 5.37
CA LEU A 100 -42.56 -3.44 6.43
C LEU A 100 -41.38 -3.36 7.43
N ILE A 101 -41.59 -3.20 8.74
CA ILE A 101 -42.55 -3.92 9.59
C ILE A 101 -42.96 -3.05 10.81
N ASN A 102 -44.27 -2.97 11.03
CA ASN A 102 -44.95 -2.60 12.28
C ASN A 102 -44.49 -3.48 13.45
N GLY A 103 -44.37 -2.93 14.66
CA GLY A 103 -44.42 -3.77 15.86
C GLY A 103 -44.07 -3.08 17.16
N LEU A 104 -45.12 -2.61 17.84
CA LEU A 104 -45.23 -2.18 19.25
C LEU A 104 -44.82 -0.74 19.59
#